data_AF-A0A6G3XJC9-F1
#
_entry.id   AF-A0A6G3XJC9-F1
#
_cell.length_a   1.000
_cell.length_b   1.000
_cell.length_c   1.000
_cell.angle_alpha   90.00
_cell.angle_beta   90.00
_cell.angle_gamma   90.00
#
_symmetry.space_group_name_H-M   'P 1'
#
loop_
_entity.id
_entity.type
_entity.pdbx_description
1 polymer ?
#
loop_
_entity_poly.entity_id
_entity_poly.type
_entity_poly.pdbx_seq_one_letter_code
_entity_poly.pdbx_strand_id
1 'polypeptide(L)' 'AQFVVDGVSDEQWRAIGPLPRQHGILAAMLHQAKPERLADVRKDPRFEGWPDAHPDMSDFLGLPITDGDEIIGALFLAN' A
#
# COMPACT_ATOMS: atom_id res chain seq x y z
N ALA A 1 -11.85 -6.53 -6.84
CA ALA A 1 -11.21 -5.46 -6.06
C ALA A 1 -10.83 -4.33 -7.01
N GLN A 2 -11.03 -3.07 -6.59
CA GLN A 2 -10.60 -1.89 -7.33
C GLN A 2 -9.43 -1.27 -6.57
N PHE A 3 -8.41 -0.81 -7.30
CA PHE A 3 -7.30 -0.05 -6.73
C PHE A 3 -7.40 1.37 -7.28
N VAL A 4 -7.67 2.32 -6.39
CA VAL A 4 -7.81 3.74 -6.72
C VAL A 4 -6.60 4.45 -6.15
N VAL A 5 -5.97 5.30 -6.97
CA VAL A 5 -4.74 6.01 -6.59
C VAL A 5 -4.90 7.47 -6.93
N ASP A 6 -4.37 8.29 -6.05
CA ASP A 6 -4.15 9.72 -6.25
C ASP A 6 -2.70 10.05 -5.85
N GLY A 7 -2.14 11.11 -6.42
CA GLY A 7 -0.75 11.52 -6.16
C GLY A 7 0.31 10.94 -7.11
N VAL A 8 -0.07 10.15 -8.11
CA VAL A 8 0.80 9.75 -9.25
C VAL A 8 0.12 10.10 -10.57
N SER A 9 0.88 10.56 -11.56
CA SER A 9 0.33 10.86 -12.89
C SER A 9 0.03 9.59 -13.70
N ASP A 10 -0.82 9.69 -14.72
CA ASP A 10 -1.11 8.57 -15.64
C ASP A 10 0.14 8.03 -16.36
N GLU A 11 1.14 8.89 -16.61
CA GLU A 11 2.42 8.48 -17.18
C GLU A 11 3.22 7.65 -16.18
N GLN A 12 3.33 8.15 -14.95
CA GLN A 12 4.07 7.48 -13.88
C GLN A 12 3.40 6.15 -13.50
N TRP A 13 2.07 6.12 -13.44
CA TRP A 13 1.28 4.91 -13.23
C TRP A 13 1.57 3.83 -14.28
N ARG A 14 1.60 4.20 -15.56
CA ARG A 14 1.92 3.28 -16.65
C ARG A 14 3.36 2.78 -16.57
N ALA A 15 4.29 3.62 -16.11
CA ALA A 15 5.69 3.24 -15.96
C ALA A 15 5.91 2.27 -14.78
N ILE A 16 5.21 2.47 -13.65
CA ILE A 16 5.23 1.57 -12.49
C ILE A 16 4.76 0.17 -12.86
N GLY A 17 3.71 0.10 -13.69
CA GLY A 17 3.23 -1.15 -14.26
C GLY A 17 2.19 -1.88 -13.39
N PRO A 18 2.24 -3.21 -13.28
CA PRO A 18 1.18 -3.98 -12.62
C PRO A 18 0.99 -3.63 -11.15
N LEU A 19 -0.27 -3.66 -10.71
CA LEU A 19 -0.63 -3.51 -9.30
C LEU A 19 0.07 -4.56 -8.42
N PRO A 20 0.54 -4.19 -7.21
CA PRO A 20 0.98 -5.15 -6.22
C PRO A 20 -0.25 -5.96 -5.78
N ARG A 21 -0.28 -7.26 -6.12
CA ARG A 21 -1.53 -8.00 -5.96
C ARG A 21 -1.76 -8.47 -4.54
N GLN A 22 -0.81 -9.14 -3.87
CA GLN A 22 -1.04 -9.73 -2.54
C GLN A 22 0.26 -10.07 -1.77
N HIS A 23 1.23 -9.17 -1.70
CA HIS A 23 2.43 -9.40 -0.89
C HIS A 23 2.90 -8.12 -0.17
N GLY A 24 3.91 -8.28 0.68
CA GLY A 24 4.47 -7.22 1.50
C GLY A 24 3.46 -6.51 2.42
N ILE A 25 3.70 -5.23 2.65
CA ILE A 25 2.93 -4.41 3.61
C ILE A 25 1.47 -4.25 3.19
N LEU A 26 1.20 -4.16 1.89
CA LEU A 26 -0.17 -4.03 1.38
C LEU A 26 -1.02 -5.28 1.68
N ALA A 27 -0.43 -6.48 1.58
CA ALA A 27 -1.12 -7.72 1.97
C ALA A 27 -1.40 -7.78 3.47
N ALA A 28 -0.46 -7.29 4.29
CA ALA A 28 -0.62 -7.27 5.75
C ALA A 28 -1.88 -6.49 6.17
N MET A 29 -2.18 -5.37 5.51
CA MET A 29 -3.39 -4.57 5.78
C MET A 29 -4.70 -5.29 5.43
N LEU A 30 -4.68 -6.21 4.47
CA LEU A 30 -5.87 -6.93 4.03
C LEU A 30 -6.21 -8.13 4.93
N HIS A 31 -5.23 -8.63 5.68
CA HIS A 31 -5.38 -9.82 6.53
C HIS A 31 -5.47 -9.51 8.02
N GLN A 32 -5.11 -8.30 8.44
CA GLN A 32 -5.17 -7.87 9.84
C GLN A 32 -6.03 -6.62 9.96
N ALA A 33 -7.09 -6.69 10.78
CA ALA A 33 -7.94 -5.55 11.12
C ALA A 33 -7.25 -4.58 12.10
N LYS A 34 -6.04 -4.13 11.77
CA LYS A 34 -5.24 -3.21 12.58
C LYS A 34 -4.63 -2.12 11.71
N PRO A 35 -4.65 -0.85 12.16
CA PRO A 35 -3.89 0.20 11.50
C PRO A 35 -2.39 -0.09 11.51
N GLU A 36 -1.73 0.18 10.39
CA GLU A 36 -0.28 0.11 10.22
C GLU A 36 0.27 1.54 10.19
N ARG A 37 1.23 1.85 11.06
CA ARG A 37 1.91 3.15 11.06
C ARG A 37 3.41 2.93 11.13
N LEU A 38 4.10 3.24 10.05
CA LEU A 38 5.54 3.06 9.91
C LEU A 38 6.19 4.42 9.63
N ALA A 39 7.24 4.75 10.37
CA ALA A 39 8.03 5.94 10.10
C ALA A 39 8.99 5.76 8.90
N ASP A 40 9.25 4.50 8.54
CA ASP A 40 9.99 4.16 7.33
C ASP A 40 9.59 2.76 6.88
N VAL A 41 8.78 2.70 5.83
CA VAL A 41 8.27 1.48 5.20
C VAL A 41 9.41 0.54 4.78
N ARG A 42 10.57 1.09 4.40
CA ARG A 42 11.73 0.32 3.92
C ARG A 42 12.43 -0.47 5.03
N LYS A 43 12.15 -0.15 6.29
CA LYS A 43 12.70 -0.84 7.47
C LYS A 43 11.82 -1.98 7.96
N ASP A 44 10.59 -2.09 7.45
CA ASP A 44 9.70 -3.17 7.82
C ASP A 44 10.18 -4.49 7.17
N PRO A 45 10.22 -5.62 7.89
CA PRO A 45 10.63 -6.91 7.32
C PRO A 45 9.78 -7.39 6.14
N ARG A 46 8.57 -6.84 5.98
CA ARG A 46 7.65 -7.15 4.88
C ARG A 46 7.93 -6.29 3.63
N PHE A 47 8.89 -5.37 3.66
CA PHE A 47 9.26 -4.55 2.52
C PHE A 47 10.13 -5.33 1.53
N GLU A 48 9.69 -5.39 0.28
CA GLU A 48 10.33 -6.19 -0.79
C GLU A 48 11.02 -5.32 -1.86
N GLY A 49 11.03 -4.00 -1.68
CA GLY A 49 11.58 -3.06 -2.66
C GLY A 49 10.50 -2.36 -3.50
N TRP A 50 10.97 -1.45 -4.33
CA TRP A 50 10.16 -0.66 -5.25
C TRP A 50 10.39 -1.14 -6.70
N PRO A 51 9.35 -1.20 -7.55
CA PRO A 51 9.55 -1.24 -8.99
C PRO A 51 10.43 -0.06 -9.47
N ASP A 52 11.20 -0.24 -10.53
CA ASP A 52 12.17 0.77 -11.00
C ASP A 52 11.58 2.17 -11.22
N ALA A 53 10.33 2.26 -11.66
CA ALA A 53 9.63 3.52 -11.92
C ALA A 53 8.77 4.03 -10.75
N HIS A 54 8.76 3.31 -9.63
CA HIS A 54 7.97 3.65 -8.46
C HIS A 54 8.64 4.79 -7.70
N PRO A 55 7.88 5.82 -7.26
CA PRO A 55 8.44 6.86 -6.42
C PRO A 55 8.97 6.26 -5.11
N ASP A 56 10.12 6.74 -4.66
CA ASP A 56 10.60 6.40 -3.33
C ASP A 56 9.63 6.95 -2.29
N MET A 57 9.19 6.09 -1.37
CA MET A 57 8.36 6.49 -0.24
C MET A 57 8.99 6.07 1.09
N SER A 58 8.66 6.76 2.17
CA SER A 58 9.18 6.48 3.51
C SER A 58 8.11 6.30 4.59
N ASP A 59 7.50 7.38 5.09
CA ASP A 59 6.42 7.29 6.07
C ASP A 59 5.21 6.59 5.44
N PHE A 60 4.56 5.72 6.21
CA PHE A 60 3.42 4.94 5.73
C PHE A 60 2.33 4.87 6.81
N LEU A 61 1.10 5.14 6.40
CA LEU A 61 -0.09 4.97 7.21
C LEU A 61 -1.12 4.14 6.44
N GLY A 62 -1.45 2.96 6.96
CA GLY A 62 -2.42 2.03 6.40
C GLY A 62 -3.58 1.78 7.36
N LEU A 63 -4.81 1.76 6.86
CA LEU A 63 -6.01 1.50 7.65
C LEU A 63 -6.92 0.49 6.94
N PRO A 64 -7.46 -0.52 7.65
CA PRO A 64 -8.50 -1.36 7.10
C PRO A 64 -9.82 -0.58 7.00
N ILE A 65 -10.63 -0.90 5.99
CA ILE A 65 -12.01 -0.45 5.86
C ILE A 65 -12.90 -1.65 6.21
N THR A 66 -13.74 -1.51 7.23
CA THR A 66 -14.53 -2.62 7.78
C THR A 66 -16.03 -2.35 7.78
N ASP A 67 -16.82 -3.40 7.56
CA ASP A 67 -18.26 -3.45 7.84
C ASP A 67 -18.51 -4.52 8.91
N GLY A 68 -18.77 -4.09 10.15
CA GLY A 68 -18.74 -4.98 11.30
C GLY A 68 -17.36 -5.63 11.49
N ASP A 69 -17.33 -6.97 11.48
CA ASP A 69 -16.09 -7.77 11.59
C ASP A 69 -15.46 -8.11 10.23
N GLU A 70 -16.09 -7.71 9.11
CA GLU A 70 -15.61 -8.00 7.75
C GLU A 70 -14.69 -6.88 7.24
N ILE A 71 -13.50 -7.24 6.74
CA ILE A 71 -12.60 -6.31 6.04
C ILE A 71 -13.02 -6.24 4.57
N ILE A 72 -13.53 -5.08 4.15
CA ILE A 72 -14.01 -4.84 2.78
C ILE A 72 -13.00 -4.09 1.91
N GLY A 73 -11.91 -3.59 2.51
CA GLY A 73 -10.85 -2.91 1.78
C GLY A 73 -9.76 -2.37 2.70
N ALA A 74 -8.85 -1.59 2.11
CA ALA A 74 -7.82 -0.86 2.86
C ALA A 74 -7.53 0.49 2.18
N LEU A 75 -7.18 1.48 3.00
CA LEU A 75 -6.70 2.80 2.59
C LEU A 75 -5.25 2.94 3.06
N PHE A 76 -4.38 3.52 2.24
CA PHE A 76 -3.05 3.90 2.68
C PHE A 76 -2.63 5.27 2.15
N LEU A 77 -1.68 5.87 2.86
CA LEU A 77 -1.04 7.15 2.58
C LEU A 77 0.46 7.00 2.80
N ALA A 78 1.26 7.60 1.92
CA ALA A 78 2.72 7.59 2.03
C ALA A 78 3.33 8.88 1.46
N ASN A 79 4.58 9.19 1.83
CA ASN A 79 5.34 10.36 1.38
C ASN A 79 6.67 9.99 0.73
#